data_AF-A0A7X6QDF8-F1
#
_entry.id   AF-A0A7X6QDF8-F1
#
_cell.length_a   1.000
_cell.length_b   1.000
_cell.length_c   1.000
_cell.angle_alpha   90.00
_cell.angle_beta   90.00
_cell.angle_gamma   90.00
#
_symmetry.space_group_name_H-M   'P 1'
#
loop_
_entity.id
_entity.type
_entity.pdbx_description
1 polymer ?
#
loop_
_entity_poly.entity_id
_entity_poly.type
_entity_poly.pdbx_seq_one_letter_code
_entity_poly.pdbx_strand_id
1 'polypeptide(L)'
;MSYYDDGNLARQLAGPAPRLDPLPRPRDLEAEKKARQAKLVREAAIRKQYKVAGRAHAKAVLHLITVFVLVGSVAGFIVWRSAKITEMSFVNAGLSRQIGELDRENSLLQDRIAKKASLQTTREQATEQLGMQKATSEQIHYVSSIYFQAGDDKNVSLKQGRREVLADNEWLAMIEAWVKDH
;
A
#
# COMPACT_ATOMS: atom_id res chain seq x y z
N MET A 1 -46.44 -93.85 -42.31
CA MET A 1 -45.10 -93.27 -42.57
C MET A 1 -44.68 -92.59 -41.28
N SER A 2 -43.66 -93.14 -40.62
CA SER A 2 -43.06 -92.61 -39.40
C SER A 2 -42.42 -91.24 -39.66
N TYR A 3 -42.44 -90.33 -38.70
CA TYR A 3 -41.27 -89.57 -38.22
C TYR A 3 -41.74 -88.47 -37.25
N TYR A 4 -41.09 -88.40 -36.09
CA TYR A 4 -40.79 -87.28 -35.18
C TYR A 4 -40.54 -87.97 -33.83
N ASP A 5 -39.34 -88.49 -33.58
CA ASP A 5 -38.11 -87.76 -33.26
C ASP A 5 -38.28 -86.97 -31.96
N ASP A 6 -38.07 -87.69 -30.85
CA ASP A 6 -38.00 -87.15 -29.50
C ASP A 6 -36.79 -86.22 -29.39
N GLY A 7 -37.04 -84.93 -29.65
CA GLY A 7 -36.18 -83.85 -29.16
C GLY A 7 -36.36 -83.66 -27.65
N ASN A 8 -35.34 -83.12 -26.99
CA ASN A 8 -35.19 -82.93 -25.54
C ASN A 8 -36.21 -81.96 -24.86
N LEU A 9 -37.46 -81.94 -25.33
CA LEU A 9 -38.53 -80.98 -25.03
C LEU A 9 -39.88 -81.66 -24.72
N ALA A 10 -39.88 -82.96 -24.41
CA ALA A 10 -41.07 -83.66 -23.92
C ALA A 10 -41.44 -83.17 -22.51
N ARG A 11 -42.10 -82.02 -22.45
CA ARG A 11 -42.69 -81.50 -21.22
C ARG A 11 -43.88 -82.40 -20.86
N GLN A 12 -43.78 -83.13 -19.76
CA GLN A 12 -44.90 -83.90 -19.22
C GLN A 12 -46.10 -82.95 -19.02
N LEU A 13 -47.15 -83.12 -19.83
CA LEU A 13 -48.44 -82.45 -19.69
C LEU A 13 -49.23 -83.14 -18.57
N ALA A 14 -48.72 -83.03 -17.33
CA ALA A 14 -49.41 -83.48 -16.13
C ALA A 14 -49.63 -82.27 -15.21
N GLY A 15 -50.52 -81.37 -15.63
CA GLY A 15 -51.02 -80.27 -14.82
C GLY A 15 -52.41 -79.87 -15.33
N PRO A 16 -53.34 -79.47 -14.45
CA PRO A 16 -54.65 -78.98 -14.89
C PRO A 16 -54.43 -77.82 -15.87
N ALA A 17 -55.20 -77.81 -16.96
CA ALA A 17 -55.12 -76.77 -17.99
C ALA A 17 -55.13 -75.38 -17.32
N PRO A 18 -54.24 -74.44 -17.73
CA PRO A 18 -54.22 -73.11 -17.16
C PRO A 18 -55.61 -72.49 -17.36
N ARG A 19 -56.24 -72.08 -16.25
CA ARG A 19 -57.47 -71.29 -16.30
C ARG A 19 -57.13 -70.03 -17.09
N LEU A 20 -57.70 -69.90 -18.28
CA LEU A 20 -57.69 -68.66 -19.02
C LEU A 20 -58.56 -67.67 -18.26
N ASP A 21 -57.91 -66.73 -17.57
CA ASP A 21 -58.61 -65.58 -17.01
C ASP A 21 -59.37 -64.87 -18.14
N PRO A 22 -60.60 -64.38 -17.89
CA PRO A 22 -61.35 -63.65 -18.91
C PRO A 22 -60.55 -62.47 -19.43
N LEU A 23 -60.47 -62.32 -20.76
CA LEU A 23 -59.79 -61.18 -21.36
C LEU A 23 -60.43 -59.87 -20.84
N PRO A 24 -59.62 -58.92 -20.35
CA PRO A 24 -60.13 -57.66 -19.82
C PRO A 24 -60.87 -56.88 -20.90
N ARG A 25 -62.03 -56.31 -20.56
CA ARG A 25 -62.85 -55.55 -21.53
C ARG A 25 -62.11 -54.28 -21.94
N PRO A 26 -62.23 -53.82 -23.19
CA PRO A 26 -61.48 -52.66 -23.70
C PRO A 26 -61.69 -51.37 -22.90
N ARG A 27 -62.86 -51.16 -22.30
CA ARG A 27 -63.15 -50.00 -21.44
C ARG A 27 -62.35 -50.01 -20.12
N ASP A 28 -62.09 -51.19 -19.57
CA ASP A 28 -61.36 -51.33 -18.30
C ASP A 28 -59.87 -51.07 -18.52
N LEU A 29 -59.33 -51.47 -19.68
CA LEU A 29 -57.96 -51.19 -20.09
C LEU A 29 -57.69 -49.68 -20.28
N GLU A 30 -58.66 -48.93 -20.82
CA GLU A 30 -58.55 -47.47 -20.96
C GLU A 30 -58.62 -46.75 -19.62
N ALA A 31 -59.50 -47.20 -18.72
CA ALA A 31 -59.60 -46.66 -17.36
C ALA A 31 -58.30 -46.90 -16.57
N GLU A 32 -57.72 -48.10 -16.69
CA GLU A 32 -56.46 -48.45 -16.04
C GLU A 32 -55.29 -47.64 -16.59
N LYS A 33 -55.21 -47.45 -17.92
CA LYS A 33 -54.21 -46.59 -18.55
C LYS A 33 -54.31 -45.15 -18.07
N LYS A 34 -55.51 -44.58 -17.99
CA LYS A 34 -55.73 -43.23 -17.45
C LYS A 34 -55.37 -43.13 -15.98
N ALA A 35 -55.71 -44.13 -15.17
CA ALA A 35 -55.33 -44.18 -13.75
C ALA A 35 -53.81 -44.28 -13.56
N ARG A 36 -53.11 -45.09 -14.37
CA ARG A 36 -51.64 -45.18 -14.38
C ARG A 36 -51.01 -43.85 -14.79
N GLN A 37 -51.50 -43.21 -15.86
CA GLN A 37 -51.02 -41.89 -16.27
C GLN A 37 -51.24 -40.83 -15.19
N ALA A 38 -52.40 -40.81 -14.54
CA ALA A 38 -52.68 -39.87 -13.45
C ALA A 38 -51.74 -40.08 -12.25
N LYS A 39 -51.39 -41.33 -11.91
CA LYS A 39 -50.39 -41.64 -10.88
C LYS A 39 -48.99 -41.12 -11.26
N LEU A 40 -48.55 -41.40 -12.49
CA LEU A 40 -47.24 -40.93 -12.98
C LEU A 40 -47.13 -39.40 -13.00
N VAL A 41 -48.21 -38.70 -13.38
CA VAL A 41 -48.26 -37.23 -13.37
C VAL A 41 -48.18 -36.71 -11.94
N ARG A 42 -48.89 -37.33 -10.99
CA ARG A 42 -48.82 -36.95 -9.57
C ARG A 42 -47.42 -37.17 -8.99
N GLU A 43 -46.80 -38.31 -9.25
CA GLU A 43 -45.43 -38.59 -8.81
C GLU A 43 -44.41 -37.63 -9.43
N ALA A 44 -44.55 -37.30 -10.71
CA ALA A 44 -43.69 -36.32 -11.38
C ALA A 44 -43.87 -34.92 -10.79
N ALA A 45 -45.10 -34.52 -10.44
CA ALA A 45 -45.37 -33.24 -9.79
C ALA A 45 -44.73 -33.16 -8.39
N ILE A 46 -44.86 -34.23 -7.59
CA ILE A 46 -44.24 -34.34 -6.27
C ILE A 46 -42.71 -34.25 -6.39
N ARG A 47 -42.09 -35.00 -7.31
CA ARG A 47 -40.63 -34.93 -7.55
C ARG A 47 -40.17 -33.53 -7.97
N LYS A 48 -40.95 -32.80 -8.77
CA LYS A 48 -40.63 -31.41 -9.15
C LYS A 48 -40.69 -30.48 -7.94
N GLN A 49 -41.70 -30.62 -7.07
CA GLN A 49 -41.81 -29.81 -5.84
C GLN A 49 -40.61 -30.02 -4.91
N TYR A 50 -40.20 -31.27 -4.66
CA TYR A 50 -39.00 -31.56 -3.86
C TYR A 50 -37.72 -30.98 -4.49
N LYS A 51 -37.57 -31.07 -5.81
CA LYS A 51 -36.42 -30.47 -6.52
C LYS A 51 -36.39 -28.94 -6.43
N VAL A 52 -37.54 -28.29 -6.47
CA VAL A 52 -37.64 -26.82 -6.36
C VAL A 52 -37.34 -26.36 -4.93
N ALA A 53 -37.87 -27.06 -3.92
CA ALA A 53 -37.57 -26.80 -2.51
C ALA A 53 -36.07 -26.92 -2.23
N GLY A 54 -35.42 -28.00 -2.70
CA GLY A 54 -33.98 -28.19 -2.54
C GLY A 54 -33.14 -27.10 -3.23
N ARG A 55 -33.57 -26.63 -4.40
CA ARG A 55 -32.89 -25.52 -5.12
C ARG A 55 -33.05 -24.18 -4.40
N ALA A 56 -34.19 -23.93 -3.75
CA ALA A 56 -34.40 -22.70 -2.98
C ALA A 56 -33.47 -22.65 -1.76
N HIS A 57 -33.39 -23.76 -1.01
CA HIS A 57 -32.45 -23.88 0.11
C HIS A 57 -30.99 -23.76 -0.35
N ALA A 58 -30.62 -24.42 -1.45
CA ALA A 58 -29.27 -24.31 -2.01
C ALA A 58 -28.92 -22.87 -2.41
N LYS A 59 -29.85 -22.13 -3.03
CA LYS A 59 -29.66 -20.71 -3.37
C LYS A 59 -29.49 -19.83 -2.14
N ALA A 60 -30.26 -20.09 -1.08
CA ALA A 60 -30.16 -19.36 0.19
C ALA A 60 -28.82 -19.62 0.87
N VAL A 61 -28.38 -20.88 0.94
CA VAL A 61 -27.07 -21.25 1.48
C VAL A 61 -25.94 -20.62 0.67
N LEU A 62 -26.01 -20.63 -0.66
CA LEU A 62 -25.01 -19.99 -1.51
C LEU A 62 -24.95 -18.47 -1.29
N HIS A 63 -26.09 -17.79 -1.12
CA HIS A 63 -26.13 -16.37 -0.75
C HIS A 63 -25.48 -16.10 0.60
N LEU A 64 -25.73 -16.97 1.58
CA LEU A 64 -25.17 -16.84 2.91
C LEU A 64 -23.64 -17.00 2.87
N ILE A 65 -23.15 -17.98 2.12
CA ILE A 65 -21.72 -18.20 1.88
C ILE A 65 -21.09 -17.00 1.17
N THR A 66 -21.68 -16.47 0.10
CA THR A 66 -21.12 -15.30 -0.59
C THR A 66 -21.06 -14.07 0.31
N VAL A 67 -22.08 -13.83 1.14
CA VAL A 67 -22.03 -12.74 2.13
C VAL A 67 -20.89 -12.96 3.13
N PHE A 68 -20.74 -14.18 3.65
CA PHE A 68 -19.63 -14.49 4.57
C PHE A 68 -18.26 -14.30 3.93
N VAL A 69 -18.06 -14.76 2.70
CA VAL A 69 -16.81 -14.56 1.95
C VAL A 69 -16.55 -13.08 1.75
N LEU A 70 -17.58 -12.29 1.40
CA LEU A 70 -17.44 -10.86 1.17
C LEU A 70 -17.05 -10.13 2.46
N VAL A 71 -17.75 -10.38 3.56
CA VAL A 71 -17.41 -9.82 4.88
C VAL A 71 -16.02 -10.25 5.33
N GLY A 72 -15.68 -11.53 5.18
CA GLY A 72 -14.36 -12.08 5.50
C GLY A 72 -13.25 -11.45 4.67
N SER A 73 -13.49 -11.18 3.38
CA SER A 73 -12.53 -10.52 2.50
C SER A 73 -12.26 -9.07 2.92
N VAL A 74 -13.30 -8.32 3.31
CA VAL A 74 -13.16 -6.94 3.79
C VAL A 74 -12.38 -6.92 5.10
N ALA A 75 -12.73 -7.78 6.05
CA ALA A 75 -12.01 -7.89 7.32
C ALA A 75 -10.54 -8.28 7.10
N GLY A 76 -10.27 -9.26 6.24
CA GLY A 76 -8.91 -9.69 5.89
C GLY A 76 -8.10 -8.57 5.23
N PHE A 77 -8.71 -7.82 4.32
CA PHE A 77 -8.08 -6.66 3.68
C PHE A 77 -7.70 -5.57 4.68
N ILE A 78 -8.58 -5.27 5.64
CA ILE A 78 -8.31 -4.29 6.70
C ILE A 78 -7.11 -4.73 7.53
N VAL A 79 -7.06 -6.00 7.97
CA VAL A 79 -5.94 -6.52 8.76
C VAL A 79 -4.62 -6.46 7.96
N TRP A 80 -4.63 -6.89 6.70
CA TRP A 80 -3.45 -6.82 5.83
C TRP A 80 -2.95 -5.39 5.64
N ARG A 81 -3.88 -4.44 5.40
CA ARG A 81 -3.54 -3.02 5.28
C ARG A 81 -2.97 -2.47 6.59
N SER A 82 -3.57 -2.80 7.73
CA SER A 82 -3.10 -2.36 9.04
C SER A 82 -1.71 -2.88 9.36
N ALA A 83 -1.42 -4.15 9.02
CA ALA A 83 -0.08 -4.70 9.15
C ALA A 83 0.95 -3.92 8.31
N LYS A 84 0.59 -3.55 7.07
CA LYS A 84 1.45 -2.73 6.20
C LYS A 84 1.65 -1.30 6.72
N ILE A 85 0.62 -0.69 7.30
CA ILE A 85 0.72 0.63 7.93
C ILE A 85 1.68 0.59 9.13
N THR A 86 1.63 -0.48 9.92
CA THR A 86 2.54 -0.64 11.06
C THR A 86 4.00 -0.73 10.63
N GLU A 87 4.31 -1.49 9.57
CA GLU A 87 5.67 -1.52 8.98
C GLU A 87 6.14 -0.11 8.56
N MET A 88 5.27 0.65 7.87
CA MET A 88 5.58 2.02 7.46
C MET A 88 5.73 2.98 8.65
N SER A 89 4.98 2.78 9.73
CA SER A 89 5.08 3.59 10.95
C SER A 89 6.46 3.48 11.60
N PHE A 90 7.07 2.29 11.61
CA PHE A 90 8.42 2.11 12.13
C PHE A 90 9.47 2.84 11.27
N VAL A 91 9.33 2.76 9.95
CA VAL A 91 10.22 3.47 9.02
C VAL A 91 10.10 4.98 9.21
N ASN A 92 8.88 5.50 9.35
CA ASN A 92 8.64 6.93 9.54
C ASN A 92 9.19 7.44 10.89
N ALA A 93 9.07 6.65 11.95
CA ALA A 93 9.68 6.98 13.24
C ALA A 93 11.22 7.02 13.16
N GLY A 94 11.83 6.12 12.37
CA GLY A 94 13.26 6.14 12.09
C GLY A 94 13.71 7.40 11.33
N LEU A 95 12.98 7.77 10.28
CA LEU A 95 13.22 8.99 9.50
C LEU A 95 13.09 10.25 10.35
N SER A 96 12.03 10.39 11.16
CA SER A 96 11.87 11.51 12.09
C SER A 96 13.01 11.62 13.09
N ARG A 97 13.55 10.48 13.55
CA ARG A 97 14.71 10.47 14.45
C ARG A 97 15.96 10.99 13.75
N GLN A 98 16.22 10.56 12.51
CA GLN A 98 17.35 11.03 11.71
C GLN A 98 17.26 12.53 11.41
N ILE A 99 16.07 13.03 11.06
CA ILE A 99 15.84 14.47 10.85
C ILE A 99 16.17 15.24 12.14
N GLY A 100 15.67 14.78 13.29
CA GLY A 100 15.97 15.42 14.57
C GLY A 100 17.44 15.33 14.99
N GLU A 101 18.21 14.38 14.46
CA GLU A 101 19.65 14.27 14.70
C GLU A 101 20.41 15.26 13.81
N LEU A 102 20.05 15.35 12.53
CA LEU A 102 20.59 16.34 11.60
C LEU A 102 20.29 17.78 12.02
N ASP A 103 19.08 18.07 12.52
CA ASP A 103 18.74 19.41 13.02
C ASP A 103 19.59 19.79 14.24
N ARG A 104 19.88 18.83 15.12
CA ARG A 104 20.79 19.06 16.25
C ARG A 104 22.21 19.32 15.77
N GLU A 105 22.73 18.50 14.86
CA GLU A 105 24.05 18.72 14.27
C GLU A 105 24.15 20.08 13.57
N ASN A 106 23.13 20.47 12.81
CA ASN A 106 23.08 21.75 12.14
C ASN A 106 23.06 22.90 13.16
N SER A 107 22.25 22.81 14.22
CA SER A 107 22.24 23.82 15.30
C SER A 107 23.60 23.96 16.00
N LEU A 108 24.29 22.84 16.26
CA LEU A 108 25.64 22.83 16.83
C LEU A 108 26.67 23.42 15.87
N LEU A 109 26.56 23.14 14.57
CA LEU A 109 27.42 23.74 13.55
C LEU A 109 27.19 25.24 13.45
N GLN A 110 25.93 25.69 13.47
CA GLN A 110 25.59 27.11 13.49
C GLN A 110 26.13 27.82 14.73
N ASP A 111 26.01 27.23 15.92
CA ASP A 111 26.59 27.78 17.15
C ASP A 111 28.13 27.84 17.06
N ARG A 112 28.78 26.80 16.51
CA ARG A 112 30.24 26.82 16.27
C ARG A 112 30.63 27.89 15.26
N ILE A 113 29.86 28.08 14.19
CA ILE A 113 30.12 29.13 13.19
C ILE A 113 29.93 30.49 13.84
N ALA A 114 28.85 30.72 14.58
CA ALA A 114 28.61 31.98 15.30
C ALA A 114 29.73 32.27 16.30
N LYS A 115 30.18 31.26 17.06
CA LYS A 115 31.32 31.36 17.96
C LYS A 115 32.64 31.62 17.25
N LYS A 116 32.87 31.11 16.04
CA LYS A 116 34.10 31.37 15.28
C LYS A 116 34.06 32.69 14.50
N ALA A 117 32.88 33.10 14.05
CA ALA A 117 32.64 34.34 13.33
C ALA A 117 32.51 35.55 14.27
N SER A 118 32.23 35.30 15.56
CA SER A 118 32.22 36.37 16.56
C SER A 118 33.61 36.98 16.69
N LEU A 119 33.73 38.27 16.38
CA LEU A 119 34.96 39.02 16.56
C LEU A 119 35.42 39.06 18.03
N GLN A 120 34.52 38.76 18.97
CA GLN A 120 34.80 38.67 20.39
C GLN A 120 35.74 37.51 20.72
N THR A 121 35.44 36.31 20.23
CA THR A 121 36.24 35.10 20.46
C THR A 121 37.56 35.14 19.72
N THR A 122 37.60 35.71 18.50
CA THR A 122 38.87 35.97 17.81
C THR A 122 39.75 36.92 18.62
N ARG A 123 39.17 37.97 19.21
CA ARG A 123 39.90 38.92 20.08
C ARG A 123 40.42 38.24 21.35
N GLU A 124 39.60 37.42 22.00
CA GLU A 124 39.99 36.66 23.20
C GLU A 124 41.14 35.68 22.86
N GLN A 125 41.02 34.90 21.79
CA GLN A 125 42.08 33.99 21.34
C GLN A 125 43.37 34.72 20.98
N ALA A 126 43.29 35.87 20.29
CA ALA A 126 44.46 36.67 19.96
C ALA A 126 45.16 37.22 21.21
N THR A 127 44.39 37.64 22.21
CA THR A 127 44.95 38.21 23.45
C THR A 127 45.55 37.10 24.34
N GLU A 128 44.86 35.97 24.47
CA GLU A 128 45.21 34.90 25.42
C GLU A 128 46.22 33.90 24.85
N GLN A 129 46.09 33.52 23.57
CA GLN A 129 46.97 32.51 22.95
C GLN A 129 48.16 33.12 22.21
N LEU A 130 47.96 34.30 21.61
CA LEU A 130 49.00 34.99 20.82
C LEU A 130 49.65 36.15 21.59
N GLY A 131 49.20 36.44 22.82
CA GLY A 131 49.72 37.53 23.64
C GLY A 131 49.52 38.92 23.03
N MET A 132 48.60 39.07 22.08
CA MET A 132 48.38 40.34 21.40
C MET A 132 47.77 41.37 22.35
N GLN A 133 48.26 42.61 22.29
CA GLN A 133 47.67 43.71 23.03
C GLN A 133 46.39 44.23 22.35
N LYS A 134 45.49 44.79 23.16
CA LYS A 134 44.25 45.40 22.70
C LYS A 134 44.59 46.62 21.83
N ALA A 135 44.09 46.66 20.60
CA ALA A 135 44.34 47.75 19.66
C ALA A 135 43.94 49.11 20.26
N THR A 136 44.84 50.10 20.15
CA THR A 136 44.55 51.50 20.49
C THR A 136 43.65 52.13 19.43
N SER A 137 42.92 53.19 19.78
CA SER A 137 41.93 53.83 18.88
C SER A 137 42.52 54.29 17.54
N GLU A 138 43.82 54.58 17.48
CA GLU A 138 44.55 54.97 16.26
C GLU A 138 44.83 53.79 15.31
N GLN A 139 44.78 52.56 15.81
CA GLN A 139 44.99 51.32 15.04
C GLN A 139 43.68 50.70 14.51
N ILE A 140 42.53 51.33 14.79
CA ILE A 140 41.21 50.84 14.39
C ILE A 140 40.79 51.52 13.08
N HIS A 141 40.78 50.74 11.98
CA HIS A 141 40.26 51.20 10.69
C HIS A 141 38.84 50.67 10.47
N TYR A 142 37.90 51.59 10.21
CA TYR A 142 36.51 51.25 9.93
C TYR A 142 36.32 50.97 8.44
N VAL A 143 35.89 49.76 8.11
CA VAL A 143 35.52 49.37 6.74
C VAL A 143 34.00 49.39 6.62
N SER A 144 33.47 49.98 5.54
CA SER A 144 32.03 50.07 5.31
C SER A 144 31.42 48.69 5.05
N SER A 145 30.27 48.40 5.69
CA SER A 145 29.56 47.13 5.57
C SER A 145 29.04 46.84 4.16
N ILE A 146 28.97 47.86 3.30
CA ILE A 146 28.50 47.74 1.90
C ILE A 146 29.40 46.79 1.09
N TYR A 147 30.67 46.64 1.46
CA TYR A 147 31.61 45.78 0.76
C TYR A 147 31.55 44.29 1.17
N PHE A 148 30.87 43.96 2.28
CA PHE A 148 30.75 42.58 2.78
C PHE A 148 29.47 41.87 2.31
N GLN A 149 28.62 42.55 1.53
CA GLN A 149 27.37 42.01 1.01
C GLN A 149 27.62 41.17 -0.26
N ALA A 150 28.55 40.22 -0.20
CA ALA A 150 28.81 39.24 -1.26
C ALA A 150 28.26 37.89 -0.79
N GLY A 151 26.94 37.73 -0.78
CA GLY A 151 26.38 36.46 -0.31
C GLY A 151 24.91 36.14 -0.50
N ASP A 152 24.01 37.08 -0.86
CA ASP A 152 22.63 36.64 -1.10
C ASP A 152 21.76 37.44 -2.08
N ASP A 153 22.00 38.72 -2.33
CA ASP A 153 21.04 39.49 -3.14
C ASP A 153 21.51 39.69 -4.58
N LYS A 154 21.11 38.75 -5.45
CA LYS A 154 20.85 39.07 -6.85
C LYS A 154 19.76 40.16 -6.87
N ASN A 155 20.17 41.42 -6.97
CA ASN A 155 19.41 42.65 -7.25
C ASN A 155 19.62 43.75 -6.19
N VAL A 156 20.82 44.32 -6.12
CA VAL A 156 20.96 45.69 -5.61
C VAL A 156 21.68 46.53 -6.66
N SER A 157 20.87 47.32 -7.38
CA SER A 157 21.30 48.27 -8.40
C SER A 157 22.11 49.39 -7.74
N LEU A 158 23.43 49.36 -7.93
CA LEU A 158 24.34 50.43 -7.50
C LEU A 158 24.18 51.64 -8.43
N LYS A 159 23.39 52.65 -7.99
CA LYS A 159 23.57 54.01 -8.50
C LYS A 159 24.82 54.62 -7.90
N GLN A 160 25.87 54.48 -8.71
CA GLN A 160 27.15 55.16 -8.76
C GLN A 160 27.14 56.60 -8.21
N GLY A 161 27.80 56.78 -7.06
CA GLY A 161 28.36 58.05 -6.61
C GLY A 161 29.88 57.94 -6.60
N ARG A 162 30.51 58.54 -7.60
CA ARG A 162 31.97 58.58 -7.85
C ARG A 162 32.74 59.07 -6.61
N ARG A 163 33.35 58.14 -5.87
CA ARG A 163 34.60 58.35 -5.12
C ARG A 163 35.54 57.24 -5.54
N GLU A 164 36.73 57.61 -5.98
CA GLU A 164 37.73 56.72 -6.54
C GLU A 164 38.01 55.57 -5.55
N VAL A 165 37.66 54.38 -6.01
CA VAL A 165 37.88 53.12 -5.33
C VAL A 165 39.35 52.78 -5.58
N LEU A 166 40.18 52.85 -4.53
CA LEU A 166 41.55 52.34 -4.61
C LEU A 166 41.47 50.84 -4.92
N ALA A 167 42.16 50.41 -5.96
CA ALA A 167 42.11 49.05 -6.45
C ALA A 167 42.84 48.10 -5.48
N ASP A 168 42.51 46.80 -5.50
CA ASP A 168 42.97 45.80 -4.52
C ASP A 168 44.51 45.74 -4.35
N ASN A 169 45.25 46.15 -5.37
CA ASN A 169 46.71 46.28 -5.40
C ASN A 169 47.24 47.46 -4.57
N GLU A 170 46.48 48.52 -4.39
CA GLU A 170 46.87 49.68 -3.57
C GLU A 170 46.70 49.42 -2.08
N TRP A 171 45.70 48.60 -1.70
CA TRP A 171 45.52 48.14 -0.33
C TRP A 171 46.67 47.25 0.14
N LEU A 172 47.11 46.34 -0.72
CA LEU A 172 48.27 45.48 -0.43
C LEU A 172 49.57 46.30 -0.33
N ALA A 173 49.77 47.27 -1.22
CA ALA A 173 50.94 48.15 -1.16
C ALA A 173 50.98 49.01 0.11
N MET A 174 49.84 49.50 0.58
CA MET A 174 49.74 50.27 1.83
C MET A 174 50.07 49.41 3.06
N ILE A 175 49.56 48.17 3.09
CA ILE A 175 49.85 47.22 4.18
C ILE A 175 51.34 46.84 4.17
N GLU A 176 51.92 46.59 2.99
CA GLU A 176 53.32 46.20 2.85
C GLU A 176 54.29 47.35 3.18
N ALA A 177 53.91 48.59 2.88
CA ALA A 177 54.64 49.79 3.30
C ALA A 177 54.62 49.96 4.83
N TRP A 178 53.47 49.75 5.46
CA TRP A 178 53.34 49.86 6.93
C TRP A 178 54.15 48.81 7.68
N VAL A 179 54.23 47.58 7.15
CA VAL A 179 55.05 46.48 7.71
C VAL A 179 56.55 46.71 7.55
N LYS A 180 56.99 47.51 6.57
CA LYS A 180 58.42 47.83 6.38
C LYS A 180 58.94 48.96 7.26
N ASP A 181 58.07 49.83 7.73
CA ASP A 181 58.42 50.99 8.58
C ASP A 181 58.40 50.69 10.09
N HIS A 182 58.10 49.45 10.49
CA HIS A 182 58.15 48.95 11.89
C HIS A 182 58.95 47.64 11.98
#